data_AF-A0A2V2RGE7-F1
#
_entry.id   AF-A0A2V2RGE7-F1
#
_cell.length_a   1.000
_cell.length_b   1.000
_cell.length_c   1.000
_cell.angle_alpha   90.00
_cell.angle_beta   90.00
_cell.angle_gamma   90.00
#
_symmetry.space_group_name_H-M   'P 1'
#
loop_
_entity.id
_entity.type
_entity.pdbx_description
1 polymer ?
#
loop_
_entity_poly.entity_id
_entity_poly.type
_entity_poly.pdbx_seq_one_letter_code
_entity_poly.pdbx_strand_id
1 'polypeptide(L)'
;MPKIDVTVPHNLSVEEAVSRIKNLIGTMQKQYGDRVKNVQENWNGNHADFSFEVMGLAIAGNLSIEPSQMHVIADLPFSAMPFKKMIETTIKEKSTQLLS
;
A
#
# COMPACT_ATOMS: atom_id res chain seq x y z
N MET A 1 -3.67 -18.22 -1.71
CA MET A 1 -3.78 -17.20 -0.63
C MET A 1 -4.73 -16.12 -1.10
N PRO A 2 -5.60 -15.59 -0.22
CA PRO A 2 -6.43 -14.44 -0.58
C PRO A 2 -5.53 -13.26 -0.94
N LYS A 3 -5.90 -12.55 -2.01
CA LYS A 3 -5.17 -11.37 -2.47
C LYS A 3 -6.05 -10.13 -2.40
N ILE A 4 -5.40 -9.02 -2.13
CA ILE A 4 -5.90 -7.67 -2.36
C ILE A 4 -5.34 -7.22 -3.70
N ASP A 5 -6.20 -6.63 -4.51
CA ASP A 5 -5.85 -6.02 -5.80
C ASP A 5 -6.59 -4.69 -5.89
N VAL A 6 -5.84 -3.59 -5.90
CA VAL A 6 -6.37 -2.23 -5.94
C VAL A 6 -5.68 -1.44 -7.04
N THR A 7 -6.48 -0.89 -7.95
CA THR A 7 -6.03 0.08 -8.95
C THR A 7 -6.58 1.47 -8.62
N VAL A 8 -5.71 2.48 -8.63
CA VAL A 8 -6.08 3.87 -8.37
C VAL A 8 -5.57 4.74 -9.53
N PRO A 9 -6.46 5.34 -10.34
CA PRO A 9 -6.04 6.24 -11.42
C PRO A 9 -5.47 7.55 -10.85
N HIS A 10 -4.52 8.15 -11.56
CA HIS A 10 -3.95 9.45 -11.24
C HIS A 10 -3.46 10.17 -12.50
N ASN A 11 -3.31 11.49 -12.42
CA ASN A 11 -2.80 12.33 -13.52
C ASN A 11 -1.42 12.94 -13.22
N LEU A 12 -0.72 12.41 -12.22
CA LEU A 12 0.61 12.85 -11.81
C LEU A 12 1.72 12.18 -12.64
N SER A 13 2.90 12.81 -12.69
CA SER A 13 4.10 12.14 -13.19
C SER A 13 4.46 10.96 -12.28
N VAL A 14 5.10 9.93 -12.84
CA VAL A 14 5.52 8.74 -12.08
C VAL A 14 6.40 9.12 -10.89
N GLU A 15 7.32 10.06 -11.08
CA GLU A 15 8.24 10.55 -10.05
C GLU A 15 7.49 11.24 -8.89
N GLU A 16 6.52 12.08 -9.22
CA GLU A 16 5.71 12.76 -8.23
C GLU A 16 4.82 11.78 -7.46
N ALA A 17 4.16 10.86 -8.15
CA ALA A 17 3.35 9.81 -7.54
C ALA A 17 4.20 8.93 -6.60
N VAL A 18 5.40 8.51 -7.02
CA VAL A 18 6.34 7.75 -6.17
C VAL A 18 6.68 8.55 -4.91
N SER A 19 7.02 9.82 -5.05
CA SER A 19 7.37 10.68 -3.91
C SER A 19 6.21 10.82 -2.91
N ARG A 20 4.99 11.08 -3.41
CA ARG A 20 3.79 11.19 -2.56
C ARG A 20 3.50 9.88 -1.81
N ILE A 21 3.70 8.75 -2.45
CA ILE A 21 3.41 7.43 -1.85
C ILE A 21 4.46 7.04 -0.81
N LYS A 22 5.74 7.31 -1.05
CA LYS A 22 6.77 7.17 0.00
C LYS A 22 6.42 7.98 1.25
N ASN A 23 5.99 9.22 1.05
CA ASN A 23 5.55 10.07 2.17
C ASN A 23 4.30 9.53 2.88
N LEU A 24 3.35 8.94 2.14
CA LEU A 24 2.19 8.27 2.72
C LEU A 24 2.60 7.11 3.61
N ILE A 25 3.46 6.21 3.12
CA ILE A 25 3.91 5.03 3.87
C ILE A 25 4.58 5.47 5.18
N GLY A 26 5.48 6.45 5.12
CA GLY A 26 6.10 7.02 6.32
C GLY A 26 5.10 7.67 7.29
N THR A 27 4.06 8.31 6.77
CA THR A 27 2.97 8.88 7.59
C THR A 27 2.12 7.80 8.23
N MET A 28 1.78 6.74 7.49
CA MET A 28 1.02 5.59 7.99
C MET A 28 1.80 4.85 9.07
N GLN A 29 3.11 4.67 8.89
CA GLN A 29 3.96 4.06 9.91
C GLN A 29 3.96 4.88 11.21
N LYS A 30 3.98 6.22 11.13
CA LYS A 30 3.89 7.09 12.32
C LYS A 30 2.48 7.05 12.95
N GLN A 31 1.43 7.14 12.13
CA GLN A 31 0.04 7.20 12.59
C GLN A 31 -0.43 5.88 13.20
N TYR A 32 0.02 4.76 12.64
CA TYR A 32 -0.40 3.42 13.04
C TYR A 32 0.74 2.64 13.72
N GLY A 33 1.84 3.28 14.14
CA GLY A 33 3.04 2.61 14.66
C GLY A 33 2.79 1.68 15.86
N ASP A 34 1.72 1.92 16.63
CA ASP A 34 1.32 1.03 17.72
C ASP A 34 0.72 -0.30 17.23
N ARG A 35 0.12 -0.29 16.03
CA ARG A 35 -0.61 -1.42 15.42
C ARG A 35 0.13 -2.07 14.27
N VAL A 36 0.94 -1.29 13.55
CA VAL A 36 1.70 -1.69 12.36
C VAL A 36 3.18 -1.72 12.73
N LYS A 37 3.78 -2.89 12.62
CA LYS A 37 5.17 -3.17 12.96
C LYS A 37 5.90 -3.75 11.76
N ASN A 38 7.23 -3.82 11.86
CA ASN A 38 8.07 -4.50 10.88
C ASN A 38 7.83 -4.02 9.44
N VAL A 39 7.56 -2.71 9.27
CA VAL A 39 7.35 -2.11 7.94
C VAL A 39 8.68 -2.16 7.20
N GLN A 40 8.69 -2.87 6.07
CA GLN A 40 9.79 -2.90 5.12
C GLN A 40 9.26 -2.42 3.78
N GLU A 41 10.02 -1.56 3.13
CA GLU A 41 9.77 -1.10 1.77
C GLU A 41 11.07 -1.18 0.98
N ASN A 42 11.00 -1.78 -0.20
CA ASN A 42 12.12 -1.86 -1.12
C ASN A 42 11.69 -1.29 -2.47
N TRP A 43 12.17 -0.08 -2.76
CA TRP A 43 11.81 0.65 -3.97
C TRP A 43 12.82 0.38 -5.08
N ASN A 44 12.32 0.04 -6.27
CA ASN A 44 13.08 -0.08 -7.50
C ASN A 44 12.39 0.77 -8.59
N GLY A 45 12.84 2.02 -8.72
CA GLY A 45 12.23 2.98 -9.65
C GLY A 45 10.77 3.27 -9.30
N ASN A 46 9.86 2.83 -10.18
CA ASN A 46 8.42 2.99 -10.06
C ASN A 46 7.70 1.75 -9.47
N HIS A 47 8.47 0.74 -9.05
CA HIS A 47 7.97 -0.43 -8.35
C HIS A 47 8.46 -0.45 -6.90
N ALA A 48 7.66 -1.02 -6.01
CA ALA A 48 8.03 -1.22 -4.62
C ALA A 48 7.50 -2.56 -4.11
N ASP A 49 8.37 -3.34 -3.50
CA ASP A 49 7.96 -4.45 -2.64
C ASP A 49 7.78 -3.91 -1.23
N PHE A 50 6.70 -4.29 -0.58
CA PHE A 50 6.44 -3.91 0.80
C PHE A 50 6.01 -5.10 1.65
N SER A 51 6.33 -5.03 2.93
CA SER A 51 5.77 -5.93 3.93
C SER A 51 5.60 -5.23 5.26
N PHE A 52 4.61 -5.65 6.03
CA PHE A 52 4.37 -5.15 7.37
C PHE A 52 3.59 -6.18 8.18
N GLU A 53 3.62 -6.00 9.49
CA GLU A 53 2.84 -6.80 10.42
C GLU A 53 1.78 -5.94 11.07
N VAL A 54 0.53 -6.37 11.03
CA VAL A 54 -0.58 -5.69 11.71
C VAL A 54 -1.30 -6.66 12.62
N MET A 55 -1.41 -6.35 13.91
CA MET A 55 -2.07 -7.21 14.90
C MET A 55 -1.56 -8.68 14.90
N GLY A 56 -0.27 -8.90 14.66
CA GLY A 56 0.32 -10.25 14.57
C GLY A 56 0.16 -10.95 13.22
N LEU A 57 -0.40 -10.27 12.22
CA LEU A 57 -0.60 -10.78 10.87
C LEU A 57 0.41 -10.15 9.92
N ALA A 58 1.28 -10.97 9.34
CA ALA A 58 2.21 -10.53 8.30
C ALA A 58 1.46 -10.36 6.97
N ILE A 59 1.61 -9.19 6.36
CA ILE A 59 1.08 -8.83 5.06
C ILE A 59 2.27 -8.43 4.19
N ALA A 60 2.33 -8.95 2.98
CA ALA A 60 3.35 -8.61 2.01
C ALA A 60 2.71 -8.38 0.66
N GLY A 61 3.32 -7.52 -0.15
CA GLY A 61 2.76 -7.14 -1.43
C GLY A 61 3.74 -6.35 -2.25
N ASN A 62 3.27 -5.95 -3.43
CA ASN A 62 3.99 -5.09 -4.33
C ASN A 62 3.08 -3.96 -4.81
N LEU A 63 3.73 -2.87 -5.20
CA LEU A 63 3.11 -1.65 -5.66
C LEU A 63 3.83 -1.21 -6.92
N SER A 64 3.08 -0.92 -7.98
CA SER A 64 3.60 -0.35 -9.22
C SER A 64 2.90 0.97 -9.50
N ILE A 65 3.69 1.95 -9.93
CA ILE A 65 3.22 3.28 -10.32
C ILE A 65 3.45 3.41 -11.82
N GLU A 66 2.36 3.40 -12.56
CA GLU A 66 2.33 3.67 -14.00
C GLU A 66 1.98 5.14 -14.25
N PRO A 67 2.18 5.67 -15.46
CA PRO A 67 1.93 7.09 -15.74
C PRO A 67 0.50 7.58 -15.47
N SER A 68 -0.49 6.70 -15.55
CA SER A 68 -1.92 7.05 -15.38
C SER A 68 -2.59 6.34 -14.21
N GLN A 69 -1.89 5.44 -13.52
CA GLN A 69 -2.48 4.62 -12.47
C GLN A 69 -1.43 4.00 -11.56
N MET A 70 -1.83 3.79 -10.32
CA MET A 70 -1.14 2.94 -9.37
C MET A 70 -1.85 1.59 -9.31
N HIS A 71 -1.06 0.52 -9.20
CA HIS A 71 -1.54 -0.81 -8.89
C HIS A 71 -0.90 -1.33 -7.60
N VAL A 72 -1.71 -1.94 -6.74
CA VAL A 72 -1.27 -2.50 -5.47
C VAL A 72 -1.81 -3.91 -5.36
N ILE A 73 -0.90 -4.87 -5.20
CA ILE A 73 -1.22 -6.27 -4.97
C ILE A 73 -0.65 -6.67 -3.62
N ALA A 74 -1.49 -7.18 -2.71
CA ALA A 74 -1.01 -7.71 -1.43
C ALA A 74 -1.54 -9.12 -1.19
N ASP A 75 -0.66 -10.01 -0.76
CA ASP A 75 -1.02 -11.33 -0.29
C ASP A 75 -1.43 -11.25 1.19
N LEU A 76 -2.63 -11.76 1.48
CA LEU A 76 -3.17 -11.84 2.81
C LEU A 76 -3.10 -13.27 3.34
N PRO A 77 -2.78 -13.46 4.63
CA PRO A 77 -3.04 -14.73 5.29
C PRO A 77 -4.55 -14.96 5.41
N PHE A 78 -4.99 -16.22 5.43
CA PHE A 78 -6.42 -16.55 5.55
C PHE A 78 -7.06 -15.99 6.83
N SER A 79 -6.29 -15.88 7.91
CA SER A 79 -6.72 -15.23 9.16
C SER A 79 -7.06 -13.74 9.00
N ALA A 80 -6.54 -13.07 7.96
CA ALA A 80 -6.83 -11.67 7.67
C ALA A 80 -8.06 -11.46 6.75
N MET A 81 -8.72 -12.52 6.28
CA MET A 81 -9.87 -12.42 5.37
C MET A 81 -10.99 -11.48 5.85
N PRO A 82 -11.38 -11.45 7.14
CA PRO A 82 -12.42 -10.52 7.61
C PRO A 82 -12.04 -9.05 7.42
N PHE A 83 -10.73 -8.74 7.42
CA PHE A 83 -10.20 -7.39 7.28
C PHE A 83 -9.90 -7.01 5.82
N LYS A 84 -9.96 -7.96 4.88
CA LYS A 84 -9.64 -7.74 3.46
C LYS A 84 -10.30 -6.47 2.91
N LYS A 85 -11.62 -6.37 3.07
CA LYS A 85 -12.42 -5.23 2.57
C LYS A 85 -12.01 -3.91 3.21
N MET A 86 -11.72 -3.91 4.52
CA MET A 86 -11.28 -2.72 5.24
C MET A 86 -9.91 -2.24 4.73
N ILE A 87 -8.97 -3.17 4.51
CA ILE A 87 -7.63 -2.86 4.01
C ILE A 87 -7.73 -2.33 2.57
N GLU A 88 -8.49 -2.99 1.70
CA GLU A 88 -8.77 -2.54 0.33
C GLU A 88 -9.33 -1.11 0.31
N THR A 89 -10.36 -0.84 1.11
CA THR A 89 -10.97 0.48 1.22
C THR A 89 -9.97 1.51 1.73
N THR A 90 -9.20 1.19 2.77
CA THR A 90 -8.22 2.13 3.36
C THR A 90 -7.12 2.48 2.37
N ILE A 91 -6.55 1.49 1.66
CA ILE A 91 -5.55 1.71 0.62
C ILE A 91 -6.14 2.60 -0.48
N LYS A 92 -7.32 2.26 -0.97
CA LYS A 92 -7.99 3.02 -2.02
C LYS A 92 -8.23 4.47 -1.60
N GLU A 93 -8.83 4.70 -0.43
CA GLU A 93 -9.13 6.05 0.08
C GLU A 93 -7.88 6.89 0.27
N LYS A 94 -6.85 6.34 0.92
CA LYS A 94 -5.59 7.06 1.18
C LYS A 94 -4.82 7.37 -0.09
N SER A 95 -4.74 6.41 -1.02
CA SER A 95 -4.10 6.62 -2.32
C SER A 95 -4.88 7.62 -3.16
N THR A 96 -6.21 7.53 -3.24
CA THR A 96 -7.03 8.52 -3.97
C THR A 96 -6.89 9.91 -3.38
N GLN A 97 -6.89 10.06 -2.05
CA GLN A 97 -6.73 11.37 -1.40
C GLN A 97 -5.38 12.04 -1.71
N LEU A 98 -4.34 11.25 -1.95
CA LEU A 98 -2.98 11.76 -2.21
C LEU A 98 -2.64 11.92 -3.68
N LEU A 99 -3.26 11.11 -4.55
CA LEU A 99 -3.03 11.10 -5.97
C LEU A 99 -4.07 11.91 -6.77
N SER A 100 -5.08 12.47 -6.09
CA SER A 100 -6.00 13.46 -6.63
C SER A 100 -5.32 14.80 -6.94
#